data_AF-A0A843I7P7-F1
#
_entry.id   AF-A0A843I7P7-F1
#
_cell.length_a   1.000
_cell.length_b   1.000
_cell.length_c   1.000
_cell.angle_alpha   90.00
_cell.angle_beta   90.00
_cell.angle_gamma   90.00
#
_symmetry.space_group_name_H-M   'P 1'
#
loop_
_entity.id
_entity.type
_entity.pdbx_description
1 polymer ?
#
loop_
_entity_poly.entity_id
_entity_poly.type
_entity_poly.pdbx_seq_one_letter_code
_entity_poly.pdbx_strand_id
1 'polypeptide(L)'
;PYVHLMPLAELISTVYGKGVTTKTVQSIWQKLIDNFGNEINVLIESEISDIEKIDSKVSNAIGAFRNHTIDIIPGGGGKYGEINIESAVKEEKKPKVITLDNF
;
A
#
# COMPACT_ATOMS: atom_id res chain seq x y z
N PRO A 1 12.68 10.21 18.65
CA PRO A 1 12.82 9.97 17.19
C PRO A 1 11.44 10.02 16.52
N TYR A 2 11.22 10.95 15.59
CA TYR A 2 9.95 11.08 14.89
C TYR A 2 9.97 10.12 13.69
N VAL A 3 9.12 9.10 13.69
CA VAL A 3 8.91 8.25 12.51
C VAL A 3 7.99 9.03 11.58
N HIS A 4 8.54 9.53 10.47
CA HIS A 4 7.75 10.25 9.46
C HIS A 4 7.04 9.20 8.59
N LEU A 5 5.78 8.92 8.91
CA LEU A 5 4.93 8.02 8.15
C LEU A 5 4.53 8.72 6.85
N MET A 6 4.77 8.09 5.70
CA MET A 6 4.28 8.58 4.42
C MET A 6 2.73 8.62 4.44
N PRO A 7 2.10 9.75 4.10
CA PRO A 7 0.66 9.84 3.95
C PRO A 7 0.11 8.87 2.89
N LEU A 8 -1.09 8.34 3.11
CA LEU A 8 -1.76 7.43 2.17
C LEU A 8 -1.96 8.07 0.80
N ALA A 9 -2.28 9.37 0.76
CA ALA A 9 -2.42 10.10 -0.50
C ALA A 9 -1.11 10.14 -1.31
N GLU A 10 0.06 10.21 -0.65
CA GLU A 10 1.37 10.18 -1.30
C GLU A 10 1.72 8.78 -1.79
N LEU A 11 1.39 7.75 -1.01
CA LEU A 11 1.54 6.36 -1.43
C LEU A 11 0.72 6.07 -2.69
N ILE A 12 -0.56 6.47 -2.71
CA ILE A 12 -1.43 6.33 -3.89
C ILE A 12 -0.88 7.16 -5.06
N SER A 13 -0.42 8.39 -4.80
CA SER A 13 0.19 9.27 -5.80
C SER A 13 1.39 8.61 -6.49
N THR A 14 2.25 7.96 -5.70
CA THR A 14 3.41 7.20 -6.18
C THR A 14 2.98 6.02 -7.06
N VAL A 15 2.02 5.22 -6.59
CA VAL A 15 1.50 4.05 -7.31
C VAL A 15 0.93 4.42 -8.69
N TYR A 16 0.29 5.58 -8.78
CA TYR A 16 -0.38 6.02 -10.00
C TYR A 16 0.41 7.03 -10.85
N GLY A 17 1.56 7.51 -10.37
CA GLY A 17 2.33 8.58 -11.02
C GLY A 17 1.52 9.88 -11.21
N LYS A 18 0.62 10.19 -10.28
CA LYS A 18 -0.32 11.32 -10.36
C LYS A 18 -0.20 12.21 -9.14
N GLY A 19 -0.43 13.51 -9.28
CA GLY A 19 -0.41 14.42 -8.13
C GLY A 19 -1.44 14.07 -7.06
N VAL A 20 -1.09 14.31 -5.79
CA VAL A 20 -1.93 14.00 -4.61
C VAL A 20 -3.31 14.65 -4.67
N THR A 21 -3.45 15.83 -5.30
CA THR A 21 -4.70 16.57 -5.43
C THR A 21 -5.57 16.13 -6.62
N THR A 22 -5.10 15.18 -7.43
CA THR A 22 -5.85 14.73 -8.61
C THR A 22 -7.10 13.96 -8.21
N LYS A 23 -8.17 14.06 -9.01
CA LYS A 23 -9.42 13.31 -8.78
C LYS A 23 -9.20 11.80 -8.65
N THR A 24 -8.23 11.25 -9.39
CA THR A 24 -7.89 9.82 -9.29
C THR A 24 -7.40 9.47 -7.88
N VAL A 25 -6.39 10.18 -7.38
CA VAL A 25 -5.81 9.91 -6.06
C VAL A 25 -6.84 10.14 -4.96
N GLN A 26 -7.52 11.30 -5.00
CA GLN A 26 -8.53 11.66 -4.00
C GLN A 26 -9.70 10.68 -3.97
N SER A 27 -10.16 10.17 -5.13
CA SER A 27 -11.25 9.19 -5.16
C SER A 27 -10.84 7.84 -4.56
N ILE A 28 -9.61 7.39 -4.79
CA ILE A 28 -9.11 6.13 -4.21
C ILE A 28 -8.90 6.30 -2.71
N TRP A 29 -8.27 7.40 -2.29
CA TRP A 29 -8.09 7.75 -0.88
C TRP A 29 -9.44 7.77 -0.16
N GLN A 30 -10.43 8.47 -0.70
CA GLN A 30 -11.76 8.56 -0.09
C GLN A 30 -12.42 7.18 0.06
N LYS A 31 -12.36 6.33 -0.98
CA LYS A 31 -12.89 4.97 -0.90
C LYS A 31 -12.24 4.15 0.21
N LEU A 32 -10.93 4.26 0.37
CA LEU A 32 -10.20 3.56 1.42
C LEU A 32 -10.62 4.07 2.81
N ILE A 33 -10.70 5.39 2.99
CA ILE A 33 -11.16 5.98 4.25
C ILE A 33 -12.61 5.60 4.56
N ASP A 34 -13.50 5.59 3.57
CA ASP A 34 -14.90 5.24 3.78
C ASP A 34 -15.09 3.77 4.19
N ASN A 35 -14.23 2.86 3.70
CA ASN A 35 -14.31 1.43 4.01
C ASN A 35 -13.56 1.06 5.31
N PHE A 36 -12.50 1.79 5.66
CA PHE A 36 -11.60 1.44 6.76
C PHE A 36 -11.53 2.50 7.87
N GLY A 37 -12.30 3.58 7.78
CA GLY A 37 -12.47 4.61 8.80
C GLY A 37 -11.42 5.73 8.77
N ASN A 38 -10.13 5.41 8.81
CA ASN A 38 -9.08 6.44 8.82
C ASN A 38 -7.75 5.98 8.18
N GLU A 39 -6.87 6.95 7.93
CA GLU A 39 -5.62 6.74 7.21
C GLU A 39 -4.65 5.80 7.93
N ILE A 40 -4.52 5.94 9.26
CA ILE A 40 -3.65 5.08 10.06
C ILE A 40 -4.14 3.64 9.99
N ASN A 41 -5.46 3.43 10.09
CA ASN A 41 -6.08 2.11 9.97
C ASN A 41 -5.75 1.46 8.62
N VAL A 42 -5.89 2.21 7.52
CA VAL A 42 -5.53 1.73 6.17
C VAL A 42 -4.05 1.37 6.07
N LEU A 43 -3.16 2.20 6.60
CA LEU A 43 -1.72 1.99 6.48
C LEU A 43 -1.18 0.88 7.38
N ILE A 44 -1.80 0.60 8.53
CA ILE A 44 -1.23 -0.27 9.56
C ILE A 44 -2.10 -1.51 9.84
N GLU A 45 -3.41 -1.33 10.03
CA GLU A 45 -4.28 -2.34 10.65
C GLU A 45 -5.14 -3.12 9.63
N SER A 46 -5.63 -2.46 8.57
CA SER A 46 -6.57 -3.07 7.63
C SER A 46 -5.98 -4.29 6.92
N GLU A 47 -6.74 -5.36 6.73
CA GLU A 47 -6.26 -6.55 6.01
C GLU A 47 -5.91 -6.21 4.55
N ILE A 48 -4.73 -6.66 4.09
CA ILE A 48 -4.25 -6.39 2.71
C ILE A 48 -5.22 -6.93 1.67
N SER A 49 -5.83 -8.10 1.93
CA SER A 49 -6.83 -8.69 1.04
C SER A 49 -8.12 -7.88 0.92
N ASP A 50 -8.47 -7.09 1.94
CA ASP A 50 -9.64 -6.21 1.87
C ASP A 50 -9.32 -4.94 1.10
N ILE A 51 -8.11 -4.40 1.25
CA ILE A 51 -7.63 -3.28 0.46
C ILE A 51 -7.56 -3.68 -1.02
N GLU A 52 -7.12 -4.89 -1.33
CA GLU A 52 -7.03 -5.42 -2.70
C GLU A 52 -8.37 -5.41 -3.43
N LYS A 53 -9.48 -5.62 -2.71
CA LYS A 53 -10.85 -5.55 -3.28
C LYS A 53 -11.21 -4.14 -3.77
N ILE A 54 -10.58 -3.10 -3.21
CA ILE A 54 -10.80 -1.71 -3.62
C ILE A 54 -9.78 -1.32 -4.69
N ASP A 55 -8.50 -1.61 -4.45
CA ASP A 55 -7.42 -1.29 -5.35
C ASP A 55 -6.21 -2.21 -5.13
N SER A 56 -5.97 -3.11 -6.08
CA SER A 56 -4.89 -4.09 -5.99
C SER A 56 -3.48 -3.50 -6.12
N LYS A 57 -3.33 -2.31 -6.74
CA LYS A 57 -2.02 -1.66 -6.83
C LYS A 57 -1.67 -1.00 -5.51
N VAL A 58 -2.65 -0.37 -4.88
CA VAL A 58 -2.49 0.25 -3.56
C VAL A 58 -2.31 -0.80 -2.47
N SER A 59 -3.00 -1.94 -2.53
CA SER A 59 -2.79 -3.04 -1.57
C SER A 59 -1.36 -3.56 -1.60
N ASN A 60 -0.79 -3.75 -2.78
CA ASN A 60 0.62 -4.17 -2.94
C ASN A 60 1.58 -3.14 -2.34
N ALA A 61 1.35 -1.86 -2.59
CA ALA A 61 2.18 -0.79 -2.04
C ALA A 61 2.06 -0.67 -0.51
N ILE A 62 0.85 -0.83 0.06
CA ILE A 62 0.65 -0.86 1.51
C ILE A 62 1.32 -2.10 2.13
N GLY A 63 1.21 -3.26 1.48
CA GLY A 63 1.91 -4.48 1.92
C GLY A 63 3.43 -4.28 1.96
N ALA A 64 4.00 -3.72 0.89
CA ALA A 64 5.43 -3.41 0.82
C ALA A 64 5.85 -2.37 1.89
N PHE A 65 4.99 -1.37 2.13
CA PHE A 65 5.19 -0.33 3.13
C PHE A 65 5.23 -0.90 4.55
N ARG A 66 4.28 -1.77 4.90
CA ARG A 66 4.22 -2.45 6.21
C ARG A 66 5.39 -3.39 6.44
N ASN A 67 5.86 -4.05 5.40
CA ASN A 67 6.99 -4.97 5.48
C ASN A 67 8.35 -4.24 5.53
N HIS A 68 8.38 -2.90 5.58
CA HIS A 68 9.59 -2.07 5.49
C HIS A 68 10.46 -2.39 4.27
N THR A 69 9.87 -2.96 3.21
CA THR A 69 10.56 -3.33 1.97
C THR A 69 10.63 -2.19 0.95
N ILE A 70 10.09 -1.02 1.30
CA ILE A 70 10.20 0.19 0.50
C ILE A 70 11.48 0.92 0.92
N ASP A 71 12.45 0.98 0.01
CA ASP A 71 13.59 1.90 0.11
C ASP A 71 13.07 3.33 -0.07
N ILE A 72 12.59 3.94 1.03
CA ILE A 72 12.19 5.34 1.04
C ILE A 72 13.48 6.17 1.11
N ILE A 73 13.90 6.74 -0.02
CA ILE A 73 14.94 7.77 0.00
C ILE A 73 14.30 8.99 0.70
N PRO A 74 14.84 9.50 1.82
CA PRO A 74 14.29 10.69 2.45
C PRO A 74 14.50 11.89 1.51
N GLY A 75 13.43 12.50 1.03
CA GLY A 75 13.52 13.73 0.27
C GLY A 75 13.84 14.93 1.17
N GLY A 76 14.71 15.81 0.70
CA GLY A 76 15.06 17.05 1.40
C GLY A 76 14.06 18.18 1.12
N GLY A 77 13.75 18.99 2.14
CA GLY A 77 12.97 20.23 1.97
C GLY A 77 11.44 20.09 2.06
N GLY A 78 10.93 19.07 2.75
CA GLY A 78 9.48 18.88 2.97
C GLY A 78 8.77 18.04 1.91
N LYS A 79 9.50 17.21 1.16
CA LYS A 79 8.95 16.21 0.24
C LYS A 79 9.46 14.83 0.64
N TYR A 80 8.61 13.82 0.67
CA TYR A 80 9.05 12.42 0.78
C TYR A 80 9.69 12.00 -0.56
N GLY A 81 10.76 11.21 -0.51
CA GLY A 81 11.50 10.87 -1.71
C GLY A 81 10.90 9.71 -2.50
N GLU A 82 11.48 9.47 -3.67
CA GLU A 82 10.96 8.57 -4.67
C GLU A 82 11.06 7.12 -4.19
N ILE A 83 9.99 6.36 -4.44
CA ILE A 83 9.86 4.95 -4.06
C ILE A 83 10.08 4.10 -5.31
N ASN A 84 11.04 3.18 -5.24
CA ASN A 84 11.28 2.23 -6.32
C ASN A 84 10.54 0.91 -6.04
N ILE A 85 9.39 0.70 -6.70
CA ILE A 85 8.52 -0.49 -6.53
C ILE A 85 8.96 -1.65 -7.45
N GLU A 86 10.23 -1.74 -7.83
CA GLU A 86 10.69 -2.83 -8.72
C GLU A 86 10.99 -4.15 -7.98
N SER A 87 11.12 -4.13 -6.65
CA SER A 87 11.60 -5.29 -5.87
C SER A 87 10.51 -6.14 -5.18
N ALA A 88 9.26 -5.67 -5.10
CA ALA A 88 8.23 -6.29 -4.26
C ALA A 88 7.29 -7.29 -4.97
N VAL A 89 7.50 -7.57 -6.27
CA VAL A 89 6.72 -8.59 -6.99
C VAL A 89 7.40 -9.95 -6.83
N LYS A 90 7.30 -10.55 -5.64
CA LYS A 90 7.45 -12.01 -5.49
C LYS A 90 6.19 -12.58 -4.86
N GLU A 91 5.49 -13.34 -5.70
CA GLU A 91 4.25 -14.05 -5.45
C GLU A 91 4.22 -14.78 -4.09
N GLU A 92 3.29 -14.39 -3.22
CA GLU A 92 2.89 -15.26 -2.11
C GLU A 92 1.94 -16.33 -2.65
N LYS A 93 2.50 -17.54 -2.82
CA LYS A 93 1.76 -18.77 -3.11
C LYS A 93 0.72 -19.01 -2.02
N LYS A 94 -0.56 -19.00 -2.38
CA LYS A 94 -1.64 -19.58 -1.56
C LYS A 94 -1.26 -21.02 -1.18
N PRO A 95 -1.40 -21.46 0.09
CA PRO A 95 -1.16 -22.84 0.45
C PRO A 95 -2.20 -23.72 -0.26
N LYS A 96 -1.71 -24.58 -1.14
CA LYS A 96 -2.49 -25.65 -1.76
C LYS A 96 -2.80 -26.65 -0.64
N VAL A 97 -4.01 -26.61 -0.10
CA VAL A 97 -4.51 -27.64 0.82
C VAL A 97 -4.44 -28.97 0.09
N ILE A 98 -3.52 -29.84 0.49
CA ILE A 98 -3.42 -31.21 0.00
C ILE A 98 -4.46 -32.00 0.81
N THR A 99 -5.59 -32.35 0.21
CA THR A 99 -6.52 -33.31 0.82
C THR A 99 -5.87 -34.70 0.78
N LEU A 100 -5.80 -35.35 1.94
CA LEU A 100 -5.36 -36.75 2.08
C LEU A 100 -6.46 -37.69 1.59
N ASP A 101 -6.63 -37.78 0.27
CA ASP A 101 -7.46 -38.81 -0.37
C ASP A 101 -6.60 -39.54 -1.39
N ASN A 102 -5.57 -40.28 -0.94
CA ASN A 102 -4.81 -41.15 -1.85
C ASN A 102 -4.02 -42.28 -1.15
N PHE A 103 -4.73 -43.15 -0.41
CA PHE A 103 -4.32 -44.54 -0.15
C PHE A 103 -5.53 -45.46 -0.20
#